data_AF-A0A418ZRL5-F1
#
_entry.id   AF-A0A418ZRL5-F1
#
_cell.length_a   1.000
_cell.length_b   1.000
_cell.length_c   1.000
_cell.angle_alpha   90.00
_cell.angle_beta   90.00
_cell.angle_gamma   90.00
#
_symmetry.space_group_name_H-M   'P 1'
#
loop_
_entity.id
_entity.type
_entity.pdbx_description
1 polymer ?
#
loop_
_entity_poly.entity_id
_entity_poly.type
_entity_poly.pdbx_seq_one_letter_code
_entity_poly.pdbx_strand_id
1 'polypeptide(L)'
;MVEIPLPDGTRLRREYSLASLPADGQAELIVRRTTDGAGQPGPGSDWLTRQLQTGGLLRMRIRENPGFHSSDDRRPMVLIGAGSGLSGLVAHIRQRASAKAPGPVWLLFGERSRGHDAILDAELQDWLRSGVLRRLDRAFSRDGDGPRYVHELLRLNAATLADWDAQGAGFYICGRREGMGRDAERALADILGDVWFQALALSGRWLRDLY
;
A
#
# COMPACT_ATOMS: atom_id res chain seq x y z
N MET A 1 -15.31 -1.47 -5.21
CA MET A 1 -15.63 -2.57 -6.14
C MET A 1 -16.03 -1.99 -7.48
N VAL A 2 -15.35 -2.42 -8.53
CA VAL A 2 -15.52 -1.98 -9.92
C VAL A 2 -16.16 -3.11 -10.72
N GLU A 3 -17.15 -2.77 -11.54
CA GLU A 3 -17.75 -3.69 -12.50
C GLU A 3 -17.21 -3.44 -13.90
N ILE A 4 -16.49 -4.41 -14.43
CA ILE A 4 -15.76 -4.33 -15.70
C ILE A 4 -16.54 -5.13 -16.74
N PRO A 5 -16.96 -4.51 -17.87
CA PRO A 5 -17.64 -5.23 -18.93
C PRO A 5 -16.67 -6.20 -19.63
N LEU A 6 -17.14 -7.40 -19.93
CA LEU A 6 -16.41 -8.40 -20.71
C LEU A 6 -16.99 -8.54 -22.13
N PRO A 7 -16.20 -9.02 -23.12
CA PRO A 7 -16.67 -9.15 -24.51
C PRO A 7 -17.88 -10.08 -24.70
N ASP A 8 -18.07 -11.04 -23.78
CA ASP A 8 -19.19 -11.99 -23.78
C ASP A 8 -20.49 -11.39 -23.21
N GLY A 9 -20.51 -10.09 -22.89
CA GLY A 9 -21.65 -9.39 -22.30
C GLY A 9 -21.78 -9.54 -20.78
N THR A 10 -20.94 -10.36 -20.15
CA THR A 10 -20.91 -10.49 -18.69
C THR A 10 -20.13 -9.36 -18.02
N ARG A 11 -20.14 -9.33 -16.68
CA ARG A 11 -19.44 -8.31 -15.89
C ARG A 11 -18.51 -8.96 -14.88
N LEU A 12 -17.24 -8.61 -14.97
CA LEU A 12 -16.22 -8.98 -13.99
C LEU A 12 -16.25 -8.00 -12.82
N ARG A 13 -16.41 -8.52 -11.60
CA ARG A 13 -16.28 -7.71 -10.38
C ARG A 13 -14.87 -7.81 -9.83
N ARG A 14 -14.25 -6.64 -9.59
CA ARG A 14 -12.92 -6.53 -8.99
C ARG A 14 -12.89 -5.46 -7.92
N GLU A 15 -11.98 -5.64 -6.99
CA GLU A 15 -11.81 -4.77 -5.83
C GLU A 15 -10.45 -4.09 -5.97
N TYR A 16 -10.44 -2.79 -5.69
CA TYR A 16 -9.26 -1.94 -5.77
C TYR A 16 -9.30 -1.04 -4.54
N SER A 17 -8.20 -0.98 -3.80
CA SER A 17 -8.02 -0.03 -2.71
C SER A 17 -7.93 1.38 -3.30
N LEU A 18 -8.57 2.35 -2.65
CA LEU A 18 -8.55 3.74 -3.10
C LEU A 18 -7.25 4.41 -2.68
N ALA A 19 -6.69 5.23 -3.56
CA ALA A 19 -5.56 6.13 -3.29
C ALA A 19 -6.01 7.54 -2.88
N SER A 20 -7.32 7.76 -2.72
CA SER A 20 -7.91 9.06 -2.39
C SER A 20 -8.78 8.99 -1.15
N LEU A 21 -9.09 10.17 -0.61
CA LEU A 21 -10.04 10.39 0.47
C LEU A 21 -11.41 10.80 -0.08
N PRO A 22 -12.50 10.61 0.68
CA PRO A 22 -13.81 11.18 0.33
C PRO A 22 -13.78 12.70 0.10
N ALA A 23 -12.94 13.42 0.86
CA ALA A 23 -12.79 14.86 0.76
C ALA A 23 -12.16 15.33 -0.58
N ASP A 24 -11.46 14.44 -1.29
CA ASP A 24 -10.85 14.75 -2.59
C ASP A 24 -11.90 14.92 -3.70
N GLY A 25 -13.15 14.47 -3.46
CA GLY A 25 -14.24 14.55 -4.43
C GLY A 25 -14.08 13.60 -5.63
N GLN A 26 -13.01 12.81 -5.67
CA GLN A 26 -12.72 11.86 -6.74
C GLN A 26 -12.14 10.55 -6.18
N ALA A 27 -12.41 9.44 -6.88
CA ALA A 27 -11.83 8.14 -6.57
C ALA A 27 -10.58 7.90 -7.41
N GLU A 28 -9.42 7.75 -6.76
CA GLU A 28 -8.16 7.45 -7.42
C GLU A 28 -7.79 5.98 -7.22
N LEU A 29 -7.32 5.33 -8.28
CA LEU A 29 -6.93 3.92 -8.28
C LEU A 29 -5.50 3.78 -8.81
N ILE A 30 -4.68 2.98 -8.13
CA ILE A 30 -3.38 2.53 -8.65
C ILE A 30 -3.54 1.12 -9.20
N VAL A 31 -3.59 0.98 -10.52
CA VAL A 31 -3.83 -0.30 -11.20
C VAL A 31 -2.57 -0.77 -11.92
N ARG A 32 -2.07 -1.94 -11.50
CA ARG A 32 -1.00 -2.63 -12.24
C ARG A 32 -1.60 -3.60 -13.24
N ARG A 33 -1.24 -3.45 -14.52
CA ARG A 33 -1.55 -4.44 -15.55
C ARG A 33 -0.87 -5.78 -15.21
N THR A 34 -1.65 -6.84 -15.21
CA THR A 34 -1.20 -8.19 -14.89
C THR A 34 -1.31 -9.07 -16.13
N THR A 35 -0.48 -10.11 -16.20
CA THR A 35 -0.59 -11.19 -17.17
C THR A 35 -0.64 -12.52 -16.44
N ASP A 36 -1.28 -13.52 -17.03
CA ASP A 36 -1.23 -14.89 -16.55
C ASP A 36 0.09 -15.60 -16.96
N GLY A 37 0.21 -16.89 -16.63
CA GLY A 37 1.39 -17.70 -16.98
C GLY A 37 1.59 -17.92 -18.48
N ALA A 38 0.56 -17.74 -19.29
CA ALA A 38 0.63 -17.78 -20.75
C ALA A 38 0.90 -16.38 -21.37
N GLY A 39 1.08 -15.35 -20.54
CA GLY A 39 1.28 -13.97 -20.98
C GLY A 39 -0.01 -13.25 -21.39
N GLN A 40 -1.18 -13.88 -21.23
CA GLN A 40 -2.45 -13.23 -21.55
C GLN A 40 -2.78 -12.16 -20.52
N PRO A 41 -3.25 -10.97 -20.95
CA PRO A 41 -3.52 -9.88 -20.03
C PRO A 41 -4.74 -10.18 -19.17
N GLY A 42 -4.66 -9.83 -17.89
CA GLY A 42 -5.76 -9.96 -16.95
C GLY A 42 -6.92 -9.05 -17.37
N PRO A 43 -8.15 -9.58 -17.57
CA PRO A 43 -9.23 -8.84 -18.22
C PRO A 43 -9.58 -7.53 -17.49
N GLY A 44 -9.53 -7.53 -16.15
CA GLY A 44 -9.84 -6.34 -15.36
C GLY A 44 -8.78 -5.24 -15.44
N SER A 45 -7.52 -5.61 -15.23
CA SER A 45 -6.41 -4.64 -15.24
C SER A 45 -6.10 -4.15 -16.65
N ASP A 46 -6.28 -4.99 -17.68
CA ASP A 46 -6.15 -4.60 -19.08
C ASP A 46 -7.23 -3.63 -19.51
N TRP A 47 -8.50 -3.95 -19.21
CA TRP A 47 -9.60 -3.07 -19.57
C TRP A 47 -9.45 -1.67 -18.96
N LEU A 48 -9.13 -1.60 -17.66
CA LEU A 48 -8.92 -0.32 -16.96
C LEU A 48 -7.71 0.48 -17.47
N THR A 49 -6.65 -0.19 -17.94
CA THR A 49 -5.40 0.49 -18.32
C THR A 49 -5.25 0.72 -19.82
N ARG A 50 -6.02 0.03 -20.67
CA ARG A 50 -5.87 0.07 -22.13
C ARG A 50 -7.15 0.36 -22.90
N GLN A 51 -8.31 -0.05 -22.37
CA GLN A 51 -9.56 0.00 -23.13
C GLN A 51 -10.45 1.15 -22.69
N LEU A 52 -10.56 1.41 -21.37
CA LEU A 52 -11.29 2.56 -20.85
C LEU A 52 -10.60 3.86 -21.27
N GLN A 53 -11.29 4.64 -22.10
CA GLN A 53 -10.81 5.95 -22.53
C GLN A 53 -11.11 7.02 -21.47
N THR A 54 -10.34 8.10 -21.47
CA THR A 54 -10.63 9.30 -20.68
C THR A 54 -12.04 9.82 -21.00
N GLY A 55 -12.81 10.15 -19.96
CA GLY A 55 -14.23 10.52 -20.09
C GLY A 55 -15.19 9.33 -20.19
N GLY A 56 -14.68 8.10 -20.27
CA GLY A 56 -15.48 6.89 -20.23
C GLY A 56 -16.18 6.67 -18.89
N LEU A 57 -17.31 5.96 -18.92
CA LEU A 57 -18.10 5.67 -17.73
C LEU A 57 -17.68 4.35 -17.09
N LEU A 58 -17.49 4.38 -15.77
CA LEU A 58 -17.17 3.22 -14.95
C LEU A 58 -18.27 2.98 -13.92
N ARG A 59 -18.83 1.76 -13.87
CA ARG A 59 -19.72 1.39 -12.77
C ARG A 59 -18.88 0.94 -11.58
N MET A 60 -19.01 1.64 -10.47
CA MET A 60 -18.35 1.28 -9.22
C MET A 60 -19.24 1.54 -8.02
N ARG A 61 -18.95 0.84 -6.93
CA ARG A 61 -19.48 1.10 -5.59
C ARG A 61 -18.35 1.10 -4.58
N ILE A 62 -18.49 1.91 -3.55
CA ILE A 62 -17.57 1.88 -2.41
C ILE A 62 -17.89 0.66 -1.54
N ARG A 63 -16.86 -0.04 -1.09
CA ARG A 63 -16.95 -1.08 -0.07
C ARG A 63 -16.06 -0.64 1.08
N GLU A 64 -16.62 -0.55 2.27
CA GLU A 64 -15.84 -0.22 3.46
C GLU A 64 -14.89 -1.37 3.82
N ASN A 65 -13.73 -1.01 4.38
CA ASN A 65 -12.78 -1.95 4.96
C ASN A 65 -12.39 -1.47 6.38
N PRO A 66 -13.29 -1.64 7.37
CA PRO A 66 -13.05 -1.12 8.72
C PRO A 66 -11.79 -1.72 9.38
N GLY A 67 -11.36 -2.92 8.97
CA GLY A 67 -10.14 -3.56 9.44
C GLY A 67 -8.83 -2.91 8.95
N PHE A 68 -8.92 -1.93 8.05
CA PHE A 68 -7.78 -1.18 7.52
C PHE A 68 -7.91 0.33 7.78
N HIS A 69 -8.67 0.73 8.79
CA HIS A 69 -8.83 2.14 9.18
C HIS A 69 -8.10 2.42 10.50
N SER A 70 -7.33 3.50 10.54
CA SER A 70 -6.75 3.97 11.80
C SER A 70 -7.82 4.65 12.64
N SER A 71 -7.82 4.39 13.95
CA SER A 71 -8.69 5.09 14.92
C SER A 71 -7.99 6.28 15.60
N ASP A 72 -6.70 6.49 15.36
CA ASP A 72 -5.90 7.52 16.03
C ASP A 72 -4.86 8.16 15.10
N ASP A 73 -5.17 9.36 14.63
CA ASP A 73 -4.29 10.16 13.77
C ASP A 73 -3.03 10.68 14.49
N ARG A 74 -2.93 10.57 15.82
CA ARG A 74 -1.73 10.95 16.59
C ARG A 74 -0.71 9.82 16.72
N ARG A 75 -1.13 8.57 16.50
CA ARG A 75 -0.27 7.40 16.64
C ARG A 75 0.77 7.34 15.51
N PRO A 76 2.07 7.08 15.78
CA PRO A 76 3.04 6.81 14.72
C PRO A 76 2.56 5.70 13.76
N MET A 77 2.85 5.82 12.46
CA MET A 77 2.46 4.82 11.47
C MET A 77 3.66 4.27 10.71
N VAL A 78 3.77 2.95 10.66
CA VAL A 78 4.67 2.23 9.75
C VAL A 78 3.83 1.61 8.63
N LEU A 79 3.98 2.16 7.43
CA LEU A 79 3.27 1.76 6.21
C LEU A 79 4.17 0.84 5.38
N ILE A 80 3.67 -0.32 5.01
CA ILE A 80 4.44 -1.40 4.36
C ILE A 80 3.68 -1.86 3.12
N GLY A 81 4.30 -1.80 1.94
CA GLY A 81 3.64 -2.30 0.74
C GLY A 81 4.52 -2.34 -0.49
N ALA A 82 4.01 -2.94 -1.55
CA ALA A 82 4.69 -2.98 -2.84
C ALA A 82 3.71 -2.89 -4.00
N GLY A 83 4.18 -2.34 -5.13
CA GLY A 83 3.37 -2.21 -6.34
C GLY A 83 2.06 -1.45 -6.11
N SER A 84 0.94 -2.00 -6.59
CA SER A 84 -0.40 -1.44 -6.38
C SER A 84 -0.84 -1.39 -4.92
N GLY A 85 -0.13 -2.04 -3.99
CA GLY A 85 -0.32 -1.86 -2.55
C GLY A 85 -0.11 -0.42 -2.08
N LEU A 86 0.59 0.42 -2.86
CA LEU A 86 0.73 1.85 -2.56
C LEU A 86 -0.63 2.56 -2.42
N SER A 87 -1.68 2.09 -3.12
CA SER A 87 -3.00 2.74 -3.16
C SER A 87 -3.56 2.95 -1.74
N GLY A 88 -3.71 1.88 -0.96
CA GLY A 88 -4.24 1.97 0.40
C GLY A 88 -3.33 2.76 1.35
N LEU A 89 -2.01 2.73 1.13
CA LEU A 89 -1.05 3.45 1.98
C LEU A 89 -1.08 4.96 1.71
N VAL A 90 -1.24 5.37 0.46
CA VAL A 90 -1.36 6.78 0.06
C VAL A 90 -2.60 7.43 0.69
N ALA A 91 -3.73 6.72 0.72
CA ALA A 91 -4.92 7.22 1.41
C ALA A 91 -4.64 7.49 2.91
N HIS A 92 -3.88 6.63 3.58
CA HIS A 92 -3.44 6.89 4.96
C HIS A 92 -2.53 8.12 5.09
N ILE A 93 -1.59 8.31 4.17
CA ILE A 93 -0.69 9.48 4.19
C ILE A 93 -1.48 10.77 3.96
N ARG A 94 -2.42 10.78 3.00
CA ARG A 94 -3.30 11.92 2.73
C ARG A 94 -4.19 12.24 3.94
N GLN A 95 -4.77 11.22 4.57
CA GLN A 95 -5.55 11.41 5.80
C GLN A 95 -4.68 12.09 6.85
N ARG A 96 -3.44 11.62 7.01
CA ARG A 96 -2.50 12.15 8.00
C ARG A 96 -2.08 13.59 7.69
N ALA A 97 -1.86 13.93 6.42
CA ALA A 97 -1.55 15.29 5.99
C ALA A 97 -2.67 16.30 6.31
N SER A 98 -3.93 15.85 6.35
CA SER A 98 -5.09 16.69 6.68
C SER A 98 -5.38 16.80 8.20
N ALA A 99 -4.73 15.99 9.04
CA ALA A 99 -4.98 15.97 10.47
C ALA A 99 -4.34 17.16 11.20
N LYS A 100 -4.97 17.62 12.31
CA LYS A 100 -4.49 18.79 13.08
C LYS A 100 -3.21 18.54 13.88
N ALA A 101 -3.02 17.34 14.39
CA ALA A 101 -1.86 16.95 15.19
C ALA A 101 -1.40 15.54 14.78
N PRO A 102 -0.90 15.37 13.54
CA PRO A 102 -0.58 14.05 13.03
C PRO A 102 0.63 13.45 13.74
N GLY A 103 0.55 12.16 14.06
CA GLY A 103 1.72 11.37 14.41
C GLY A 103 2.62 11.14 13.18
N PRO A 104 3.91 10.83 13.38
CA PRO A 104 4.86 10.64 12.29
C PRO A 104 4.51 9.43 11.42
N VAL A 105 4.82 9.51 10.13
CA VAL A 105 4.60 8.43 9.16
C VAL A 105 5.91 7.95 8.57
N TRP A 106 6.09 6.64 8.50
CA TRP A 106 7.18 5.99 7.80
C TRP A 106 6.62 5.07 6.72
N LEU A 107 7.05 5.26 5.48
CA LEU A 107 6.72 4.36 4.36
C LEU A 107 7.92 3.49 3.98
N LEU A 108 7.72 2.17 3.99
CA LEU A 108 8.61 1.15 3.43
C LEU A 108 7.94 0.58 2.17
N PHE A 109 8.47 0.93 0.99
CA PHE A 109 7.80 0.66 -0.28
C PHE A 109 8.66 -0.06 -1.32
N GLY A 110 8.13 -1.12 -1.92
CA GLY A 110 8.82 -1.92 -2.93
C GLY A 110 8.25 -1.73 -4.34
N GLU A 111 9.12 -1.56 -5.33
CA GLU A 111 8.76 -1.59 -6.74
C GLU A 111 9.73 -2.41 -7.59
N ARG A 112 9.43 -2.51 -8.89
CA ARG A 112 10.29 -3.23 -9.85
C ARG A 112 11.57 -2.46 -10.14
N SER A 113 11.46 -1.26 -10.68
CA SER A 113 12.62 -0.49 -11.14
C SER A 113 12.39 1.01 -10.95
N ARG A 114 13.39 1.74 -10.44
CA ARG A 114 13.24 3.17 -10.16
C ARG A 114 12.90 4.00 -11.41
N GLY A 115 13.56 3.71 -12.53
CA GLY A 115 13.38 4.49 -13.76
C GLY A 115 12.01 4.33 -14.43
N HIS A 116 11.25 3.28 -14.11
CA HIS A 116 10.00 2.96 -14.80
C HIS A 116 8.79 2.86 -13.87
N ASP A 117 9.02 2.46 -12.61
CA ASP A 117 7.96 2.10 -11.67
C ASP A 117 7.90 3.04 -10.45
N ALA A 118 8.67 4.14 -10.44
CA ALA A 118 8.60 5.14 -9.38
C ALA A 118 7.33 6.00 -9.47
N ILE A 119 6.17 5.37 -9.35
CA ILE A 119 4.87 6.03 -9.31
C ILE A 119 4.78 6.97 -8.10
N LEU A 120 4.10 8.10 -8.29
CA LEU A 120 3.91 9.14 -7.26
C LEU A 120 5.22 9.64 -6.62
N ASP A 121 6.37 9.50 -7.28
CA ASP A 121 7.67 9.84 -6.68
C ASP A 121 7.72 11.32 -6.23
N ALA A 122 7.27 12.24 -7.08
CA ALA A 122 7.21 13.66 -6.75
C ALA A 122 6.38 13.91 -5.47
N GLU A 123 5.17 13.34 -5.38
CA GLU A 123 4.28 13.47 -4.22
C GLU A 123 4.90 12.87 -2.95
N LEU A 124 5.52 11.69 -3.05
CA LEU A 124 6.22 11.06 -1.91
C LEU A 124 7.42 11.89 -1.44
N GLN A 125 8.19 12.46 -2.37
CA GLN A 125 9.32 13.33 -2.03
C GLN A 125 8.85 14.68 -1.44
N ASP A 126 7.74 15.23 -1.92
CA ASP A 126 7.11 16.42 -1.34
C ASP A 126 6.61 16.19 0.08
N TRP A 127 6.01 15.03 0.36
CA TRP A 127 5.64 14.65 1.72
C TRP A 127 6.84 14.44 2.63
N LEU A 128 7.94 13.89 2.11
CA LEU A 128 9.17 13.76 2.87
C LEU A 128 9.77 15.14 3.21
N ARG A 129 9.77 16.08 2.25
CA ARG A 129 10.27 17.44 2.46
C ARG A 129 9.39 18.26 3.41
N SER A 130 8.07 18.13 3.29
CA SER A 130 7.11 18.86 4.14
C SER A 130 6.95 18.25 5.53
N GLY A 131 7.49 17.07 5.78
CA GLY A 131 7.43 16.38 7.07
C GLY A 131 6.17 15.54 7.29
N VAL A 132 5.27 15.48 6.31
CA VAL A 132 4.12 14.54 6.32
C VAL A 132 4.63 13.10 6.41
N LEU A 133 5.63 12.76 5.59
CA LEU A 133 6.44 11.56 5.79
C LEU A 133 7.65 11.93 6.64
N ARG A 134 7.80 11.28 7.79
CA ARG A 134 9.01 11.38 8.60
C ARG A 134 10.16 10.61 7.96
N ARG A 135 9.84 9.52 7.27
CA ARG A 135 10.82 8.60 6.66
C ARG A 135 10.23 7.88 5.45
N LEU A 136 11.07 7.64 4.45
CA LEU A 136 10.75 6.90 3.23
C LEU A 136 11.92 5.98 2.89
N ASP A 137 11.69 4.66 2.91
CA ASP A 137 12.65 3.65 2.46
C ASP A 137 12.06 2.90 1.27
N ARG A 138 12.87 2.71 0.24
CA ARG A 138 12.43 2.13 -1.02
C ARG A 138 13.32 0.98 -1.46
N ALA A 139 12.69 -0.06 -1.99
CA ALA A 139 13.34 -1.23 -2.56
C ALA A 139 12.95 -1.38 -4.03
N PHE A 140 13.92 -1.75 -4.87
CA PHE A 140 13.70 -1.91 -6.31
C PHE A 140 14.23 -3.27 -6.75
N SER A 141 13.33 -4.22 -6.97
CA SER A 141 13.69 -5.63 -7.18
C SER A 141 14.51 -5.93 -8.43
N ARG A 142 14.52 -5.02 -9.41
CA ARG A 142 15.23 -5.13 -10.70
C ARG A 142 16.40 -4.16 -10.84
N ASP A 143 16.59 -3.26 -9.86
CA ASP A 143 17.77 -2.42 -9.81
C ASP A 143 18.87 -3.21 -9.07
N GLY A 144 20.11 -3.16 -9.56
CA GLY A 144 21.21 -3.99 -9.03
C GLY A 144 21.76 -3.54 -7.68
N ASP A 145 21.38 -2.36 -7.21
CA ASP A 145 21.96 -1.71 -6.03
C ASP A 145 20.96 -1.64 -4.88
N GLY A 146 21.29 -2.31 -3.77
CA GLY A 146 20.57 -2.21 -2.50
C GLY A 146 19.45 -3.24 -2.28
N PRO A 147 18.56 -2.99 -1.31
CA PRO A 147 17.50 -3.92 -0.92
C PRO A 147 16.49 -4.11 -2.07
N ARG A 148 16.17 -5.37 -2.38
CA ARG A 148 15.33 -5.72 -3.53
C ARG A 148 13.86 -5.81 -3.17
N TYR A 149 13.56 -6.22 -1.94
CA TYR A 149 12.20 -6.38 -1.44
C TYR A 149 11.98 -5.68 -0.11
N VAL A 150 10.71 -5.39 0.20
CA VAL A 150 10.34 -4.67 1.43
C VAL A 150 10.73 -5.42 2.70
N HIS A 151 10.71 -6.75 2.68
CA HIS A 151 11.17 -7.55 3.82
C HIS A 151 12.67 -7.41 4.10
N GLU A 152 13.48 -7.03 3.11
CA GLU A 152 14.89 -6.68 3.32
C GLU A 152 14.99 -5.31 3.97
N LEU A 153 14.17 -4.33 3.54
CA LEU A 153 14.08 -3.02 4.20
C LEU A 153 13.70 -3.15 5.67
N LEU A 154 12.76 -4.04 5.98
CA LEU A 154 12.36 -4.30 7.37
C LEU A 154 13.55 -4.82 8.18
N ARG A 155 14.27 -5.82 7.70
CA ARG A 155 15.44 -6.38 8.39
C ARG A 155 16.58 -5.39 8.56
N LEU A 156 16.87 -4.61 7.52
CA LEU A 156 17.89 -3.55 7.58
C LEU A 156 17.57 -2.48 8.62
N ASN A 157 16.29 -2.28 8.92
CA ASN A 157 15.83 -1.27 9.87
C ASN A 157 15.23 -1.87 11.16
N ALA A 158 15.63 -3.09 11.53
CA ALA A 158 15.08 -3.80 12.69
C ALA A 158 15.11 -2.98 13.98
N ALA A 159 16.24 -2.33 14.29
CA ALA A 159 16.37 -1.48 15.48
C ALA A 159 15.41 -0.28 15.45
N THR A 160 15.33 0.42 14.31
CA THR A 160 14.39 1.54 14.16
C THR A 160 12.93 1.08 14.23
N LEU A 161 12.59 -0.11 13.71
CA LEU A 161 11.25 -0.67 13.84
C LEU A 161 10.89 -0.93 15.30
N ALA A 162 11.82 -1.46 16.09
CA ALA A 162 11.62 -1.65 17.53
C ALA A 162 11.38 -0.31 18.25
N ASP A 163 12.11 0.74 17.89
CA ASP A 163 11.91 2.09 18.45
C ASP A 163 10.51 2.66 18.11
N TRP A 164 10.03 2.43 16.89
CA TRP A 164 8.69 2.85 16.48
C TRP A 164 7.60 2.04 17.21
N ASP A 165 7.79 0.73 17.37
CA ASP A 165 6.86 -0.08 18.16
C ASP A 165 6.83 0.35 19.63
N ALA A 166 7.98 0.65 20.24
CA ALA A 166 8.07 1.17 21.61
C ALA A 166 7.34 2.52 21.78
N GLN A 167 7.22 3.31 20.72
CA GLN A 167 6.41 4.54 20.68
C GLN A 167 4.91 4.28 20.41
N GLY A 168 4.49 3.02 20.37
CA GLY A 168 3.12 2.61 20.14
C GLY A 168 2.67 2.69 18.69
N ALA A 169 3.58 2.56 17.72
CA ALA A 169 3.24 2.65 16.30
C ALA A 169 2.16 1.64 15.89
N GLY A 170 1.31 2.06 14.95
CA GLY A 170 0.49 1.15 14.16
C GLY A 170 1.22 0.73 12.88
N PHE A 171 1.10 -0.53 12.51
CA PHE A 171 1.70 -1.13 11.34
C PHE A 171 0.61 -1.50 10.34
N TYR A 172 0.78 -1.05 9.10
CA TYR A 172 -0.22 -1.14 8.04
C TYR A 172 0.42 -1.81 6.84
N ILE A 173 -0.13 -2.94 6.41
CA ILE A 173 0.35 -3.66 5.23
C ILE A 173 -0.68 -3.70 4.11
N CYS A 174 -0.27 -3.33 2.90
CA CYS A 174 -1.14 -3.38 1.72
C CYS A 174 -0.41 -3.94 0.49
N GLY A 175 -1.09 -4.83 -0.25
CA GLY A 175 -0.58 -5.39 -1.50
C GLY A 175 -0.84 -6.90 -1.63
N ARG A 176 -0.07 -7.56 -2.51
CA ARG A 176 -0.23 -9.00 -2.74
C ARG A 176 0.13 -9.82 -1.51
N ARG A 177 -0.74 -10.77 -1.13
CA ARG A 177 -0.50 -11.67 -0.01
C ARG A 177 0.64 -12.65 -0.28
N GLU A 178 0.62 -13.32 -1.42
CA GLU A 178 1.67 -14.25 -1.83
C GLU A 178 2.95 -13.49 -2.19
N GLY A 179 4.06 -13.89 -1.57
CA GLY A 179 5.32 -13.15 -1.64
C GLY A 179 5.33 -12.00 -0.63
N MET A 180 4.96 -10.79 -1.08
CA MET A 180 5.16 -9.56 -0.29
C MET A 180 4.54 -9.61 1.11
N GLY A 181 3.23 -9.90 1.20
CA GLY A 181 2.53 -9.92 2.49
C GLY A 181 3.12 -10.92 3.48
N ARG A 182 3.25 -12.18 3.05
CA ARG A 182 3.81 -13.26 3.90
C ARG A 182 5.26 -13.00 4.30
N ASP A 183 6.09 -12.48 3.40
CA ASP A 183 7.50 -12.23 3.69
C ASP A 183 7.69 -11.05 4.65
N ALA A 184 6.84 -10.03 4.55
CA ALA A 184 6.83 -8.91 5.49
C ALA A 184 6.31 -9.33 6.87
N GLU A 185 5.21 -10.10 6.95
CA GLU A 185 4.70 -10.65 8.20
C GLU A 185 5.78 -11.49 8.91
N ARG A 186 6.45 -12.38 8.17
CA ARG A 186 7.56 -13.18 8.70
C ARG A 186 8.72 -12.30 9.17
N ALA A 187 9.14 -11.31 8.39
CA ALA A 187 10.22 -10.42 8.80
C ALA A 187 9.87 -9.63 10.08
N LEU A 188 8.63 -9.16 10.23
CA LEU A 188 8.19 -8.48 11.44
C LEU A 188 8.16 -9.43 12.64
N ALA A 189 7.71 -10.67 12.46
CA ALA A 189 7.76 -11.70 13.49
C ALA A 189 9.20 -12.02 13.92
N ASP A 190 10.13 -12.12 12.96
CA ASP A 190 11.56 -12.33 13.23
C ASP A 190 12.17 -11.17 14.04
N ILE A 191 11.72 -9.93 13.80
CA ILE A 191 12.25 -8.71 14.42
C ILE A 191 11.64 -8.42 15.79
N LEU A 192 10.32 -8.50 15.89
CA LEU A 192 9.56 -8.13 17.09
C LEU A 192 9.27 -9.32 18.01
N GLY A 193 9.35 -10.55 17.48
CA GLY A 193 8.97 -11.79 18.16
C GLY A 193 7.51 -12.17 17.93
N ASP A 194 7.24 -13.47 17.80
CA ASP A 194 5.90 -14.00 17.49
C ASP A 194 4.81 -13.57 18.49
N VAL A 195 5.11 -13.68 19.79
CA VAL A 195 4.17 -13.31 20.86
C VAL A 195 3.84 -11.82 20.80
N TRP A 196 4.83 -10.98 20.51
CA TRP A 196 4.67 -9.54 20.35
C TRP A 196 3.85 -9.20 19.11
N PHE A 197 4.11 -9.87 17.98
CA PHE A 197 3.33 -9.69 16.77
C PHE A 197 1.85 -10.04 16.97
N GLN A 198 1.56 -11.13 17.70
CA GLN A 198 0.18 -11.48 18.07
C GLN A 198 -0.46 -10.43 18.98
N ALA A 199 0.28 -9.89 19.96
CA ALA A 199 -0.20 -8.81 20.81
C ALA A 199 -0.48 -7.52 20.01
N LEU A 200 0.36 -7.20 19.02
CA LEU A 200 0.15 -6.08 18.09
C LEU A 200 -1.19 -6.21 17.36
N ALA A 201 -1.52 -7.42 16.88
CA ALA A 201 -2.80 -7.71 16.25
C ALA A 201 -3.99 -7.56 17.20
N LEU A 202 -3.88 -8.06 18.43
CA LEU A 202 -4.93 -7.92 19.44
C LEU A 202 -5.15 -6.46 19.87
N SER A 203 -4.08 -5.65 19.88
CA SER A 203 -4.15 -4.22 20.22
C SER A 203 -4.71 -3.33 19.12
N GLY A 204 -5.07 -3.89 17.95
CA GLY A 204 -5.53 -3.11 16.79
C GLY A 204 -4.44 -2.22 16.19
N ARG A 205 -3.17 -2.55 16.44
CA ARG A 205 -1.99 -1.86 15.86
C ARG A 205 -1.41 -2.61 14.67
N TRP A 206 -1.99 -3.73 14.25
CA TRP A 206 -1.67 -4.43 13.02
C TRP A 206 -2.89 -4.42 12.09
N LEU A 207 -2.79 -3.69 10.99
CA LEU A 207 -3.85 -3.51 10.01
C LEU A 207 -3.39 -4.01 8.65
N ARG A 208 -4.26 -4.72 7.93
CA ARG A 208 -3.91 -5.33 6.64
C ARG A 208 -5.00 -5.20 5.59
N ASP A 209 -4.56 -4.91 4.37
CA ASP A 209 -5.35 -4.99 3.14
C ASP A 209 -4.55 -5.80 2.11
N LEU A 210 -4.54 -7.12 2.31
CA LEU A 210 -3.81 -8.08 1.49
C LEU A 210 -4.78 -8.86 0.59
N TYR A 211 -4.42 -9.01 -0.68
CA TYR A 211 -5.21 -9.68 -1.73
C TYR A 211 -4.42 -10.73 -2.51
#